data_AF-A0A2H0TBR4-F1
#
_entry.id   AF-A0A2H0TBR4-F1
#
_cell.length_a   1.000
_cell.length_b   1.000
_cell.length_c   1.000
_cell.angle_alpha   90.00
_cell.angle_beta   90.00
_cell.angle_gamma   90.00
#
_symmetry.space_group_name_H-M   'P 1'
#
loop_
_entity.id
_entity.type
_entity.pdbx_description
1 polymer ?
#
loop_
_entity_poly.entity_id
_entity_poly.type
_entity_poly.pdbx_seq_one_letter_code
_entity_poly.pdbx_strand_id
1 'polypeptide(L)'
;MWLTDKRFILFLAFFLFIAEIFALHSTWARLNIPNIDIPLHLLGGVMSIAIFFYLFEDRADLFDLEKNYPVTIIFAISFSMFLGVLIEFYEFGLDYFHKHFLGIVLPTTFLTKESLKDLVNDFLGGSAGIFIYLKAKKKYLIKLSKTRNVNL
;
A
#
# COMPACT_ATOMS: atom_id res chain seq x y z
N MET A 1 -11.50 -2.98 15.59
CA MET A 1 -11.73 -1.53 15.65
C MET A 1 -10.38 -0.79 15.54
N TRP A 2 -9.45 -1.33 14.75
CA TRP A 2 -8.07 -0.83 14.62
C TRP A 2 -7.82 -0.27 13.22
N LEU A 3 -8.42 -0.89 12.19
CA LEU A 3 -8.44 -0.39 10.80
C LEU A 3 -9.27 0.90 10.60
N THR A 4 -9.85 1.46 11.66
CA THR A 4 -10.57 2.75 11.64
C THR A 4 -9.88 3.78 12.53
N ASP A 5 -8.84 3.39 13.28
CA ASP A 5 -8.08 4.33 14.10
C ASP A 5 -7.03 4.99 13.20
N LYS A 6 -7.27 6.27 12.91
CA LYS A 6 -6.40 7.12 12.09
C LYS A 6 -4.94 7.07 12.56
N ARG A 7 -4.71 7.02 13.88
CA ARG A 7 -3.36 6.99 14.45
C ARG A 7 -2.67 5.66 14.16
N PHE A 8 -3.42 4.56 14.19
CA PHE A 8 -2.89 3.24 13.85
C PHE A 8 -2.55 3.14 12.36
N ILE A 9 -3.41 3.65 11.47
CA ILE A 9 -3.13 3.68 10.02
C ILE A 9 -1.88 4.49 9.72
N LEU A 10 -1.76 5.69 10.30
CA LEU A 10 -0.59 6.55 10.12
C LEU A 10 0.69 5.93 10.70
N PHE A 11 0.61 5.32 11.88
CA PHE A 11 1.73 4.61 12.49
C PHE A 11 2.19 3.44 11.61
N LEU A 12 1.26 2.63 11.10
CA LEU A 12 1.57 1.48 10.27
C LEU A 12 2.12 1.89 8.90
N ALA A 13 1.56 2.94 8.29
CA ALA A 13 2.08 3.54 7.07
C ALA A 13 3.51 4.07 7.26
N PHE A 14 3.77 4.78 8.37
CA PHE A 14 5.10 5.25 8.71
C PHE A 14 6.08 4.09 8.95
N PHE A 15 5.67 3.07 9.70
CA PHE A 15 6.51 1.90 9.96
C PHE A 15 6.88 1.16 8.67
N LEU A 16 5.93 0.94 7.76
CA LEU A 16 6.18 0.28 6.49
C LEU A 16 7.04 1.14 5.57
N PHE A 17 6.81 2.45 5.52
CA PHE A 17 7.70 3.36 4.81
C PHE A 17 9.14 3.26 5.33
N ILE A 18 9.36 3.25 6.65
CA ILE A 18 10.70 3.08 7.23
C ILE A 18 11.29 1.70 6.91
N ALA A 19 10.48 0.64 6.97
CA ALA A 19 10.93 -0.72 6.63
C ALA A 19 11.37 -0.82 5.17
N GLU A 20 10.65 -0.16 4.27
CA GLU A 20 10.95 -0.09 2.85
C GLU A 20 12.21 0.73 2.58
N ILE A 21 12.34 1.93 3.17
CA ILE A 21 13.58 2.72 3.12
C ILE A 21 14.77 1.93 3.66
N PHE A 22 14.60 1.18 4.75
CA PHE A 22 15.66 0.33 5.30
C PHE A 22 16.03 -0.80 4.35
N ALA A 23 15.05 -1.49 3.76
CA ALA A 23 15.30 -2.55 2.79
C ALA A 23 16.06 -2.02 1.57
N LEU A 24 15.69 -0.82 1.09
CA LEU A 24 16.32 -0.19 -0.08
C LEU A 24 17.76 0.28 0.15
N HIS A 25 18.09 0.80 1.33
CA HIS A 25 19.46 1.22 1.67
C HIS A 25 20.33 0.06 2.16
N SER A 26 19.73 -1.01 2.65
CA SER A 26 20.45 -2.18 3.09
C SER A 26 20.88 -2.99 1.88
N THR A 27 22.08 -2.68 1.38
CA THR A 27 22.78 -3.52 0.38
C THR A 27 22.83 -4.98 0.81
N TRP A 28 22.98 -5.24 2.12
CA TRP A 28 22.89 -6.58 2.67
C TRP A 28 21.51 -7.20 2.47
N ALA A 29 20.42 -6.49 2.78
CA ALA A 29 19.07 -7.03 2.62
C ALA A 29 18.77 -7.33 1.14
N ARG A 30 19.08 -6.41 0.22
CA ARG A 30 18.87 -6.62 -1.23
C ARG A 30 19.68 -7.77 -1.81
N LEU A 31 20.87 -8.05 -1.27
CA LEU A 31 21.72 -9.14 -1.75
C LEU A 31 21.45 -10.49 -1.09
N ASN A 32 20.94 -10.52 0.15
CA ASN A 32 20.84 -11.75 0.96
C ASN A 32 19.41 -12.21 1.24
N ILE A 33 18.41 -11.37 1.03
CA ILE A 33 17.00 -11.72 1.23
C ILE A 33 16.32 -11.78 -0.14
N PRO A 34 16.30 -12.95 -0.80
CA PRO A 34 15.74 -13.07 -2.14
C PRO A 34 14.24 -12.76 -2.11
N ASN A 35 13.78 -11.97 -3.09
CA ASN A 35 12.39 -11.57 -3.24
C ASN A 35 11.81 -10.77 -2.06
N ILE A 36 12.63 -10.03 -1.29
CA ILE A 36 12.13 -9.15 -0.23
C ILE A 36 11.19 -8.06 -0.76
N ASP A 37 11.35 -7.67 -2.03
CA ASP A 37 10.54 -6.65 -2.68
C ASP A 37 9.08 -7.11 -2.84
N ILE A 38 8.83 -8.40 -3.14
CA ILE A 38 7.47 -8.93 -3.33
C ILE A 38 6.56 -8.68 -2.11
N PRO A 39 6.88 -9.13 -0.88
CA PRO A 39 6.05 -8.85 0.29
C PRO A 39 6.00 -7.35 0.62
N LEU A 40 7.03 -6.56 0.32
CA LEU A 40 7.00 -5.12 0.51
C LEU A 40 5.96 -4.46 -0.41
N HIS A 41 5.97 -4.73 -1.71
CA HIS A 41 4.96 -4.23 -2.66
C HIS A 41 3.54 -4.71 -2.35
N LEU A 42 3.38 -5.99 -1.99
CA LEU A 42 2.06 -6.50 -1.58
C LEU A 42 1.52 -5.77 -0.34
N LEU A 43 2.34 -5.57 0.68
CA LEU A 43 1.95 -4.87 1.90
C LEU A 43 1.78 -3.36 1.66
N GLY A 44 2.64 -2.77 0.85
CA GLY A 44 2.58 -1.38 0.40
C GLY A 44 1.27 -1.11 -0.34
N GLY A 45 0.86 -2.01 -1.24
CA GLY A 45 -0.41 -1.95 -1.93
C GLY A 45 -1.60 -2.05 -0.97
N VAL A 46 -1.61 -3.02 -0.05
CA VAL A 46 -2.66 -3.13 0.98
C VAL A 46 -2.79 -1.84 1.79
N MET A 47 -1.66 -1.25 2.18
CA MET A 47 -1.64 -0.03 2.97
C MET A 47 -2.03 1.20 2.19
N SER A 48 -1.68 1.27 0.91
CA SER A 48 -2.09 2.36 0.03
C SER A 48 -3.62 2.49 -0.02
N ILE A 49 -4.35 1.39 0.09
CA ILE A 49 -5.81 1.41 0.20
C ILE A 49 -6.29 1.96 1.54
N ALA A 50 -5.64 1.58 2.64
CA ALA A 50 -5.98 2.14 3.96
C ALA A 50 -5.73 3.65 3.98
N ILE A 51 -4.64 4.11 3.38
CA ILE A 51 -4.31 5.53 3.20
C ILE A 51 -5.35 6.21 2.31
N PHE A 52 -5.72 5.61 1.17
CA PHE A 52 -6.74 6.16 0.27
C PHE A 52 -8.06 6.41 1.01
N PHE A 53 -8.61 5.40 1.68
CA PHE A 53 -9.87 5.56 2.42
C PHE A 53 -9.74 6.49 3.62
N TYR A 54 -8.55 6.62 4.21
CA TYR A 54 -8.29 7.60 5.25
C TYR A 54 -8.29 9.04 4.71
N LEU A 55 -7.57 9.31 3.62
CA LEU A 55 -7.47 10.65 3.02
C LEU A 55 -8.79 11.14 2.42
N PHE A 56 -9.62 10.22 1.92
CA PHE A 56 -10.86 10.51 1.23
C PHE A 56 -12.12 10.18 2.03
N GLU A 57 -12.01 9.96 3.34
CA GLU A 57 -13.16 9.60 4.20
C GLU A 57 -14.27 10.67 4.18
N ASP A 58 -13.90 11.95 4.14
CA ASP A 58 -14.83 13.09 4.12
C ASP A 58 -15.42 13.35 2.72
N ARG A 59 -15.02 12.54 1.72
CA ARG A 59 -15.43 12.64 0.32
C ARG A 59 -16.28 11.44 -0.08
N ALA A 60 -17.11 10.95 0.83
CA ALA A 60 -18.03 9.82 0.60
C ALA A 60 -19.11 10.11 -0.47
N ASP A 61 -19.27 11.37 -0.88
CA ASP A 61 -20.05 11.75 -2.06
C ASP A 61 -19.40 11.27 -3.37
N LEU A 62 -18.06 11.21 -3.40
CA LEU A 62 -17.27 10.75 -4.54
C LEU A 62 -16.82 9.30 -4.37
N PHE A 63 -16.27 8.97 -3.21
CA PHE A 63 -15.57 7.72 -2.93
C PHE A 63 -16.30 6.93 -1.84
N ASP A 64 -17.33 6.20 -2.25
CA ASP A 64 -18.07 5.28 -1.39
C ASP A 64 -18.33 3.97 -2.12
N LEU A 65 -17.95 2.85 -1.49
CA LEU A 65 -18.07 1.51 -2.07
C LEU A 65 -19.51 1.00 -2.16
N GLU A 66 -20.49 1.64 -1.50
CA GLU A 66 -21.91 1.27 -1.59
C GLU A 66 -22.63 2.07 -2.67
N LYS A 67 -22.28 3.35 -2.84
CA LYS A 67 -22.92 4.27 -3.80
C LYS A 67 -22.19 4.33 -5.14
N ASN A 68 -20.86 4.45 -5.11
CA ASN A 68 -20.01 4.70 -6.27
C ASN A 68 -18.95 3.60 -6.43
N TYR A 69 -19.37 2.33 -6.35
CA TYR A 69 -18.49 1.16 -6.34
C TYR A 69 -17.42 1.14 -7.46
N PRO A 70 -17.76 1.25 -8.76
CA PRO A 70 -16.75 1.14 -9.82
C PRO A 70 -15.75 2.31 -9.78
N VAL A 71 -16.23 3.53 -9.54
CA VAL A 71 -15.38 4.73 -9.45
C VAL A 71 -14.41 4.60 -8.28
N THR A 72 -14.92 4.21 -7.11
CA THR A 72 -14.12 4.07 -5.90
C THR A 72 -13.03 3.01 -6.05
N ILE A 73 -13.33 1.86 -6.66
CA ILE A 73 -12.33 0.82 -6.90
C ILE A 73 -11.27 1.28 -7.88
N ILE A 74 -11.66 1.87 -9.00
CA ILE A 74 -10.71 2.33 -10.02
C ILE A 74 -9.74 3.34 -9.40
N PHE A 75 -10.26 4.33 -8.66
CA PHE A 75 -9.42 5.34 -8.02
C PHE A 75 -8.54 4.75 -6.91
N ALA A 76 -9.07 3.86 -6.07
CA ALA A 76 -8.30 3.25 -4.98
C ALA A 76 -7.15 2.37 -5.52
N ILE A 77 -7.41 1.54 -6.54
CA ILE A 77 -6.37 0.75 -7.20
C ILE A 77 -5.37 1.65 -7.94
N SER A 78 -5.84 2.66 -8.66
CA SER A 78 -4.96 3.59 -9.36
C SER A 78 -4.05 4.34 -8.38
N PHE A 79 -4.58 4.71 -7.21
CA PHE A 79 -3.79 5.32 -6.14
C PHE A 79 -2.70 4.37 -5.63
N SER A 80 -3.04 3.11 -5.39
CA SER A 80 -2.08 2.06 -5.00
C SER A 80 -0.95 1.91 -6.02
N MET A 81 -1.31 1.76 -7.29
CA MET A 81 -0.34 1.61 -8.37
C MET A 81 0.50 2.88 -8.58
N PHE A 82 -0.10 4.06 -8.41
CA PHE A 82 0.62 5.34 -8.50
C PHE A 82 1.70 5.44 -7.42
N LEU A 83 1.39 5.07 -6.17
CA LEU A 83 2.39 5.02 -5.11
C LEU A 83 3.49 4.01 -5.42
N GLY A 84 3.14 2.83 -5.95
CA GLY A 84 4.11 1.84 -6.44
C GLY A 84 5.08 2.42 -7.47
N VAL A 85 4.57 3.14 -8.48
CA VAL A 85 5.41 3.84 -9.47
C VAL A 85 6.35 4.85 -8.80
N LEU A 86 5.88 5.61 -7.80
CA LEU A 86 6.75 6.56 -7.08
C LEU A 86 7.88 5.85 -6.32
N ILE A 87 7.62 4.66 -5.75
CA ILE A 87 8.65 3.83 -5.12
C ILE A 87 9.67 3.36 -6.16
N GLU A 88 9.23 2.86 -7.32
CA GLU A 88 10.14 2.45 -8.41
C GLU A 88 11.06 3.59 -8.88
N PHE A 89 10.53 4.81 -9.00
CA PHE A 89 11.34 6.00 -9.30
C PHE A 89 12.37 6.29 -8.21
N TYR A 90 12.00 6.06 -6.95
CA TYR A 90 12.90 6.23 -5.82
C TYR A 90 14.01 5.17 -5.81
N GLU A 91 13.68 3.90 -6.03
CA GLU A 91 14.66 2.81 -6.16
C GLU A 91 15.65 3.08 -7.28
N PHE A 92 15.15 3.51 -8.44
CA PHE A 92 15.99 3.90 -9.57
C PHE A 92 17.03 4.94 -9.19
N GLY A 93 16.59 5.99 -8.48
CA GLY A 93 17.47 7.05 -8.01
C GLY A 93 18.56 6.53 -7.07
N LEU A 94 18.19 5.61 -6.16
CA LEU A 94 19.14 4.96 -5.27
C LEU A 94 20.12 4.06 -6.02
N ASP A 95 19.67 3.25 -6.96
CA ASP A 95 20.54 2.39 -7.78
C ASP A 95 21.52 3.22 -8.60
N TYR A 96 21.03 4.31 -9.20
CA TYR A 96 21.87 5.26 -9.91
C TYR A 96 22.93 5.86 -8.99
N PHE A 97 22.54 6.30 -7.80
CA PHE A 97 23.45 6.87 -6.80
C PHE A 97 24.51 5.87 -6.35
N HIS A 98 24.11 4.66 -5.94
CA HIS A 98 25.03 3.61 -5.51
C HIS A 98 26.04 3.24 -6.60
N LYS A 99 25.58 3.12 -7.85
CA LYS A 99 26.45 2.78 -8.98
C LYS A 99 27.46 3.87 -9.29
N HIS A 100 27.04 5.13 -9.33
CA HIS A 100 27.87 6.23 -9.85
C HIS A 100 28.72 6.90 -8.77
N PHE A 101 28.28 6.89 -7.52
CA PHE A 101 28.97 7.58 -6.42
C PHE A 101 29.63 6.63 -5.44
N LEU A 102 29.15 5.39 -5.30
CA LEU A 102 29.69 4.40 -4.36
C LEU A 102 30.36 3.20 -5.04
N GLY A 103 30.24 3.07 -6.37
CA GLY A 103 30.78 1.93 -7.13
C GLY A 103 30.08 0.60 -6.86
N ILE A 104 28.91 0.62 -6.21
CA ILE A 104 28.13 -0.58 -5.86
C ILE A 104 27.09 -0.81 -6.96
N VAL A 105 27.15 -1.97 -7.61
CA VAL A 105 26.18 -2.36 -8.63
C VAL A 105 25.07 -3.16 -7.96
N LEU A 106 23.91 -2.52 -7.79
CA LEU A 106 22.67 -3.16 -7.38
C LEU A 106 21.87 -3.59 -8.62
N PRO A 107 21.01 -4.62 -8.51
CA PRO A 107 20.09 -4.97 -9.59
C PRO A 107 19.17 -3.77 -9.88
N THR A 108 19.35 -3.14 -11.04
CA THR A 108 18.55 -1.97 -11.45
C THR A 108 17.11 -2.39 -11.71
N THR A 109 16.14 -1.79 -11.02
CA THR A 109 14.73 -2.19 -11.11
C THR A 109 13.92 -1.41 -12.15
N PHE A 110 14.26 -0.14 -12.42
CA PHE A 110 13.43 0.76 -13.25
C PHE A 110 13.21 0.37 -14.72
N LEU A 111 11.95 0.32 -15.15
CA LEU A 111 11.50 -0.08 -16.50
C LEU A 111 12.01 -1.46 -16.95
N THR A 112 12.37 -2.30 -15.97
CA THR A 112 12.70 -3.70 -16.22
C THR A 112 11.51 -4.60 -15.95
N LYS A 113 11.67 -5.88 -16.28
CA LYS A 113 10.69 -6.93 -15.95
C LYS A 113 10.38 -6.96 -14.43
N GLU A 114 11.34 -6.61 -13.57
CA GLU A 114 11.12 -6.59 -12.12
C GLU A 114 10.18 -5.43 -11.73
N SER A 115 10.41 -4.19 -12.18
CA SER A 115 9.47 -3.07 -11.90
C SER A 115 8.03 -3.32 -12.35
N LEU A 116 7.82 -4.06 -13.45
CA LEU A 116 6.47 -4.44 -13.87
C LEU A 116 5.84 -5.46 -12.92
N LYS A 117 6.64 -6.42 -12.44
CA LYS A 117 6.21 -7.42 -11.47
C LYS A 117 5.89 -6.75 -10.13
N ASP A 118 6.66 -5.76 -9.73
CA ASP A 118 6.44 -4.98 -8.51
C ASP A 118 5.17 -4.14 -8.62
N LEU A 119 4.93 -3.48 -9.75
CA LEU A 119 3.66 -2.82 -10.03
C LEU A 119 2.46 -3.78 -10.03
N VAL A 120 2.64 -5.02 -10.51
CA VAL A 120 1.61 -6.07 -10.40
C VAL A 120 1.40 -6.47 -8.95
N ASN A 121 2.45 -6.56 -8.13
CA ASN A 121 2.34 -6.84 -6.71
C ASN A 121 1.60 -5.71 -5.98
N ASP A 122 1.85 -4.44 -6.33
CA ASP A 122 1.11 -3.30 -5.78
C ASP A 122 -0.38 -3.36 -6.15
N PHE A 123 -0.71 -3.74 -7.39
CA PHE A 123 -2.08 -3.96 -7.84
C PHE A 123 -2.76 -5.09 -7.04
N LEU A 124 -2.07 -6.22 -6.85
CA LEU A 124 -2.61 -7.36 -6.09
C LEU A 124 -2.77 -7.01 -4.61
N GLY A 125 -1.80 -6.32 -4.03
CA GLY A 125 -1.85 -5.79 -2.67
C GLY A 125 -3.02 -4.83 -2.49
N GLY A 126 -3.18 -3.87 -3.40
CA GLY A 126 -4.31 -2.95 -3.40
C GLY A 126 -5.66 -3.66 -3.52
N SER A 127 -5.76 -4.65 -4.41
CA SER A 127 -6.96 -5.47 -4.56
C SER A 127 -7.31 -6.23 -3.27
N ALA A 128 -6.30 -6.81 -2.61
CA ALA A 128 -6.47 -7.44 -1.31
C ALA A 128 -6.88 -6.43 -0.22
N GLY A 129 -6.30 -5.22 -0.23
CA GLY A 129 -6.64 -4.13 0.69
C GLY A 129 -8.12 -3.73 0.59
N ILE A 130 -8.66 -3.62 -0.63
CA ILE A 130 -10.09 -3.33 -0.84
C ILE A 130 -10.96 -4.43 -0.23
N PHE A 131 -10.61 -5.70 -0.46
CA PHE A 131 -11.36 -6.83 0.10
C PHE A 131 -11.32 -6.87 1.63
N ILE A 132 -10.15 -6.60 2.23
CA ILE A 132 -9.98 -6.48 3.68
C ILE A 132 -10.85 -5.35 4.22
N TYR A 133 -10.83 -4.19 3.58
CA TYR A 133 -11.64 -3.03 3.96
C TYR A 133 -13.14 -3.34 3.95
N LEU A 134 -13.64 -3.95 2.87
CA LEU A 134 -15.05 -4.36 2.76
C LEU A 134 -15.47 -5.34 3.87
N LYS A 135 -14.63 -6.35 4.16
CA LYS A 135 -14.87 -7.28 5.26
C LYS A 135 -14.88 -6.58 6.61
N ALA A 136 -13.96 -5.65 6.85
CA ALA A 136 -13.88 -4.88 8.09
C ALA A 136 -15.11 -3.98 8.27
N LYS A 137 -15.52 -3.26 7.22
CA LYS A 137 -16.72 -2.40 7.20
C LYS A 137 -17.99 -3.21 7.50
N LYS A 138 -18.19 -4.34 6.82
CA LYS A 138 -19.34 -5.23 7.06
C LYS A 138 -19.40 -5.70 8.51
N LYS A 139 -18.27 -6.16 9.07
CA LYS A 139 -18.19 -6.61 10.47
C LYS A 139 -18.53 -5.48 11.46
N TYR A 140 -18.07 -4.26 11.16
CA TYR A 140 -18.35 -3.08 11.98
C TYR A 140 -19.85 -2.71 11.98
N LEU A 141 -20.48 -2.68 10.80
CA LEU A 141 -21.92 -2.39 10.67
C LEU A 141 -22.79 -3.41 11.41
N ILE A 142 -22.46 -4.71 11.33
CA ILE A 142 -23.16 -5.78 12.08
C ILE A 142 -23.01 -5.57 13.60
N LYS A 143 -21.84 -5.13 14.07
CA LYS A 143 -21.63 -4.86 15.50
C LYS A 143 -22.48 -3.67 15.96
N LEU A 144 -22.50 -2.59 15.17
CA LEU A 144 -23.30 -1.39 15.45
C LEU A 144 -24.80 -1.68 15.51
N SER A 145 -25.33 -2.47 14.58
CA SER A 145 -26.77 -2.80 14.57
C SER A 145 -27.18 -3.60 15.80
N LYS A 146 -26.34 -4.55 16.25
CA LYS A 146 -26.58 -5.30 17.50
C LYS A 146 -26.58 -4.39 18.72
N THR A 147 -25.63 -3.46 18.84
CA THR A 147 -25.58 -2.53 19.97
C THR A 147 -26.78 -1.59 20.01
N ARG A 148 -27.27 -1.11 18.85
CA ARG A 148 -28.47 -0.27 18.80
C ARG A 148 -29.75 -1.03 19.19
N ASN A 149 -29.89 -2.29 18.78
CA ASN A 149 -31.07 -3.11 19.10
C ASN A 149 -31.14 -3.57 20.57
N VAL A 150 -30.04 -3.46 21.34
CA VAL A 150 -30.02 -3.77 22.78
C VAL A 150 -30.40 -2.55 23.64
N ASN A 151 -30.36 -1.35 23.05
CA ASN A 151 -30.62 -0.09 23.73
C ASN A 151 -32.02 0.51 23.39
N LEU A 152 -32.91 -0.29 22.80
CA LEU A 152 -34.32 0.02 22.53
C LEU A 152 -35.19 -0.98 23.28
#